data_AF-A0A954P5L9-F1
#
_entry.id   AF-A0A954P5L9-F1
#
_cell.length_a   1.000
_cell.length_b   1.000
_cell.length_c   1.000
_cell.angle_alpha   90.00
_cell.angle_beta   90.00
_cell.angle_gamma   90.00
#
_symmetry.space_group_name_H-M   'P 1'
#
loop_
_entity.id
_entity.type
_entity.pdbx_description
1 polymer ?
#
loop_
_entity_poly.entity_id
_entity_poly.type
_entity_poly.pdbx_seq_one_letter_code
_entity_poly.pdbx_strand_id
1 'polypeptide(L)'
;IAGNSFVELTEWQVVDQWSWHALILPQMEQSTVNINFRETKGSTNNLEAAQVAIEGYNCPSAVLPGARPGRLGYGIYRGSMGVSGTDGMMYENSSVTQRDVADGTSNTFLLGDSMFGFWSDGLSCCARFSSDRATFDSFWEVTDADSNQILRFFGFGSWHDSVVQMARVDGSVKSYDKNMDSAVVYALSTRNGNERIMEDP
;
A
#
# COMPACT_ATOMS: atom_id res chain seq x y z
N ILE A 1 0.82 2.79 17.43
CA ILE A 1 -0.01 3.89 17.97
C ILE A 1 -0.31 3.62 19.45
N ALA A 2 0.01 4.56 20.34
CA ALA A 2 -0.50 4.55 21.71
C ALA A 2 -1.87 5.24 21.74
N GLY A 3 -2.92 4.51 22.09
CA GLY A 3 -4.27 5.03 22.28
C GLY A 3 -5.26 4.62 21.20
N ASN A 4 -6.38 4.05 21.64
CA ASN A 4 -7.56 3.68 20.87
C ASN A 4 -8.25 4.91 20.21
N SER A 5 -7.60 5.60 19.29
CA SER A 5 -8.24 6.60 18.44
C SER A 5 -8.81 5.89 17.21
N PHE A 6 -10.13 5.70 17.19
CA PHE A 6 -10.82 5.28 15.98
C PHE A 6 -10.88 6.45 15.00
N VAL A 7 -10.45 6.23 13.77
CA VAL A 7 -10.65 7.19 12.67
C VAL A 7 -11.94 6.78 11.96
N GLU A 8 -12.92 7.68 11.95
CA GLU A 8 -14.15 7.48 11.17
C GLU A 8 -13.96 8.07 9.77
N LEU A 9 -14.09 7.23 8.75
CA LEU A 9 -14.06 7.64 7.35
C LEU A 9 -15.49 7.68 6.81
N THR A 10 -16.02 8.87 6.59
CA THR A 10 -17.38 9.07 6.07
C THR A 10 -17.46 9.01 4.55
N GLU A 11 -16.32 9.20 3.87
CA GLU A 11 -16.22 9.23 2.42
C GLU A 11 -14.89 8.61 1.96
N TRP A 12 -14.90 7.95 0.80
CA TRP A 12 -13.70 7.44 0.17
C TRP A 12 -13.72 7.73 -1.33
N GLN A 13 -12.63 8.31 -1.83
CA GLN A 13 -12.42 8.57 -3.24
C GLN A 13 -11.53 7.47 -3.83
N VAL A 14 -11.98 6.86 -4.92
CA VAL A 14 -11.20 5.86 -5.67
C VAL A 14 -10.76 6.50 -6.97
N VAL A 15 -9.45 6.51 -7.21
CA VAL A 15 -8.91 7.05 -8.46
C VAL A 15 -9.12 6.07 -9.61
N ASP A 16 -9.07 6.53 -10.86
CA ASP A 16 -9.30 5.66 -12.02
C ASP A 16 -8.13 4.68 -12.24
N GLN A 17 -6.90 5.05 -11.85
CA GLN A 17 -5.70 4.22 -11.94
C GLN A 17 -5.82 2.91 -11.14
N TRP A 18 -5.39 1.81 -11.73
CA TRP A 18 -5.40 0.50 -11.07
C TRP A 18 -4.17 0.30 -10.18
N SER A 19 -4.37 -0.42 -9.08
CA SER A 19 -3.30 -0.90 -8.21
C SER A 19 -2.53 -2.07 -8.82
N TRP A 20 -1.31 -2.35 -8.35
CA TRP A 20 -0.58 -3.57 -8.71
C TRP A 20 -1.34 -4.85 -8.35
N HIS A 21 -2.18 -4.81 -7.31
CA HIS A 21 -3.04 -5.91 -6.93
C HIS A 21 -3.87 -6.41 -8.13
N ALA A 22 -4.50 -5.49 -8.86
CA ALA A 22 -5.30 -5.83 -10.06
C ALA A 22 -4.49 -6.57 -11.14
N LEU A 23 -3.18 -6.32 -11.21
CA LEU A 23 -2.29 -6.89 -12.22
C LEU A 23 -1.85 -8.32 -11.89
N ILE A 24 -1.89 -8.70 -10.61
CA ILE A 24 -1.42 -10.02 -10.17
C ILE A 24 -2.55 -11.04 -9.92
N LEU A 25 -3.80 -10.64 -10.14
CA LEU A 25 -4.97 -11.52 -9.95
C LEU A 25 -4.85 -12.87 -10.67
N PRO A 26 -4.37 -12.95 -11.93
CA PRO A 26 -4.20 -14.23 -12.60
C PRO A 26 -3.23 -15.16 -11.87
N GLN A 27 -2.16 -14.62 -11.26
CA GLN A 27 -1.16 -15.38 -10.50
C GLN A 27 -1.67 -15.79 -9.11
N MET A 28 -2.80 -15.23 -8.67
CA MET A 28 -3.48 -15.57 -7.42
C MET A 28 -4.70 -16.47 -7.64
N GLU A 29 -4.82 -17.08 -8.83
CA GLU A 29 -5.97 -17.90 -9.22
C GLU A 29 -7.31 -17.13 -9.14
N GLN A 30 -7.25 -15.80 -9.34
CA GLN A 30 -8.42 -14.90 -9.36
C GLN A 30 -8.78 -14.47 -10.79
N SER A 31 -8.48 -15.29 -11.80
CA SER A 31 -8.71 -14.96 -13.22
C SER A 31 -10.20 -14.80 -13.59
N THR A 32 -11.12 -15.22 -12.72
CA THR A 32 -12.57 -14.99 -12.89
C THR A 32 -12.99 -13.56 -12.62
N VAL A 33 -12.13 -12.76 -11.98
CA VAL A 33 -12.35 -11.31 -11.81
C VAL A 33 -12.06 -10.63 -13.14
N ASN A 34 -13.12 -10.38 -13.91
CA ASN A 34 -13.04 -9.90 -15.29
C ASN A 34 -12.81 -8.38 -15.37
N ILE A 35 -11.58 -7.92 -15.18
CA ILE A 35 -11.23 -6.51 -15.35
C ILE A 35 -11.05 -6.19 -16.84
N ASN A 36 -11.74 -5.17 -17.33
CA ASN A 36 -11.50 -4.59 -18.65
C ASN A 36 -10.64 -3.33 -18.51
N PHE A 37 -9.32 -3.47 -18.67
CA PHE A 37 -8.37 -2.34 -18.61
C PHE A 37 -8.53 -1.30 -19.74
N ARG A 38 -9.42 -1.53 -20.71
CA ARG A 38 -9.76 -0.56 -21.76
C ARG A 38 -10.92 0.37 -21.38
N GLU A 39 -11.55 0.12 -20.23
CA GLU A 39 -12.64 0.93 -19.69
C GLU A 39 -12.19 1.61 -18.40
N THR A 40 -12.88 2.69 -18.05
CA THR A 40 -12.69 3.35 -16.74
C THR A 40 -13.10 2.40 -15.61
N LYS A 41 -12.56 2.62 -14.42
CA LYS A 41 -12.90 1.82 -13.24
C LYS A 41 -14.38 1.93 -12.86
N GLY A 42 -15.00 3.06 -13.16
CA GLY A 42 -16.41 3.32 -12.90
C GLY A 42 -17.38 2.66 -13.88
N SER A 43 -16.92 1.95 -14.92
CA SER A 43 -17.81 1.19 -15.80
C SER A 43 -18.52 0.08 -15.02
N THR A 44 -19.72 -0.34 -15.47
CA THR A 44 -20.48 -1.40 -14.77
C THR A 44 -19.65 -2.66 -14.55
N ASN A 45 -18.94 -3.13 -15.58
CA ASN A 45 -18.08 -4.32 -15.48
C ASN A 45 -16.94 -4.13 -14.48
N ASN A 46 -16.23 -3.00 -14.55
CA ASN A 46 -15.07 -2.76 -13.69
C ASN A 46 -15.46 -2.45 -12.25
N LEU A 47 -16.62 -1.82 -12.02
CA LEU A 47 -17.16 -1.62 -10.69
C LEU A 47 -17.55 -2.96 -10.04
N GLU A 48 -18.21 -3.85 -10.80
CA GLU A 48 -18.52 -5.21 -10.33
C GLU A 48 -17.23 -5.98 -9.99
N ALA A 49 -16.21 -5.89 -10.85
CA ALA A 49 -14.90 -6.46 -10.59
C ALA A 49 -14.29 -5.90 -9.31
N ALA A 50 -14.19 -4.58 -9.16
CA ALA A 50 -13.64 -3.88 -7.98
C ALA A 50 -14.37 -4.22 -6.66
N GLN A 51 -15.63 -4.67 -6.73
CA GLN A 51 -16.41 -5.09 -5.57
C GLN A 51 -16.14 -6.54 -5.12
N VAL A 52 -15.41 -7.34 -5.91
CA VAL A 52 -15.04 -8.70 -5.53
C VAL A 52 -14.11 -8.66 -4.31
N ALA A 53 -14.47 -9.44 -3.29
CA ALA A 53 -13.62 -9.64 -2.12
C ALA A 53 -12.59 -10.73 -2.45
N ILE A 54 -11.31 -10.39 -2.34
CA ILE A 54 -10.20 -11.33 -2.56
C ILE A 54 -9.56 -11.59 -1.21
N GLU A 55 -9.72 -12.80 -0.70
CA GLU A 55 -9.26 -13.17 0.65
C GLU A 55 -7.76 -12.98 0.81
N GLY A 56 -6.97 -13.27 -0.24
CA GLY A 56 -5.52 -13.10 -0.23
C GLY A 56 -5.03 -11.66 -0.10
N TYR A 57 -5.91 -10.66 -0.19
CA TYR A 57 -5.59 -9.24 0.07
C TYR A 57 -6.01 -8.75 1.46
N ASN A 58 -6.55 -9.64 2.27
CA ASN A 58 -6.93 -9.37 3.65
C ASN A 58 -6.01 -10.11 4.61
N CYS A 59 -5.52 -9.39 5.61
CA CYS A 59 -4.92 -10.00 6.78
C CYS A 59 -6.04 -10.62 7.66
N PRO A 60 -5.94 -11.90 8.07
CA PRO A 60 -6.93 -12.54 8.94
C PRO A 60 -7.11 -11.87 10.31
N SER A 61 -6.12 -11.09 10.75
CA SER A 61 -6.15 -10.34 12.01
C SER A 61 -6.66 -8.90 11.86
N ALA A 62 -6.97 -8.46 10.63
CA ALA A 62 -7.44 -7.12 10.39
C ALA A 62 -8.90 -6.96 10.83
N VAL A 63 -9.17 -5.92 11.63
CA VAL A 63 -10.52 -5.57 12.06
C VAL A 63 -11.08 -4.50 11.12
N LEU A 64 -11.53 -4.95 9.95
CA LEU A 64 -12.13 -4.06 8.94
C LEU A 64 -13.65 -4.00 9.08
N PRO A 65 -14.31 -2.89 8.69
CA PRO A 65 -15.76 -2.80 8.69
C PRO A 65 -16.40 -3.94 7.86
N GLY A 66 -17.36 -4.66 8.46
CA GLY A 66 -18.07 -5.73 7.77
C GLY A 66 -18.88 -5.22 6.57
N ALA A 67 -19.43 -4.01 6.67
CA ALA A 67 -20.02 -3.28 5.55
C ALA A 67 -18.92 -2.53 4.79
N ARG A 68 -18.47 -3.11 3.67
CA ARG A 68 -17.41 -2.53 2.84
C ARG A 68 -17.90 -1.22 2.17
N PRO A 69 -17.18 -0.09 2.29
CA PRO A 69 -17.53 1.15 1.62
C PRO A 69 -17.64 0.94 0.11
N GLY A 70 -18.75 1.37 -0.50
CA GLY A 70 -19.02 1.14 -1.94
C GLY A 70 -19.04 -0.33 -2.37
N ARG A 71 -19.13 -1.27 -1.41
CA ARG A 71 -18.94 -2.72 -1.59
C ARG A 71 -17.56 -3.11 -2.14
N LEU A 72 -16.58 -2.21 -2.11
CA LEU A 72 -15.26 -2.40 -2.71
C LEU A 72 -14.46 -3.50 -2.00
N GLY A 73 -13.65 -4.23 -2.75
CA GLY A 73 -12.72 -5.23 -2.23
C GLY A 73 -11.58 -4.59 -1.47
N TYR A 74 -11.40 -4.97 -0.22
CA TYR A 74 -10.26 -4.51 0.57
C TYR A 74 -8.93 -4.98 -0.03
N GLY A 75 -7.92 -4.16 0.16
CA GLY A 75 -6.52 -4.41 -0.21
C GLY A 75 -5.62 -3.70 0.77
N ILE A 76 -5.16 -4.45 1.77
CA ILE A 76 -4.39 -3.92 2.89
C ILE A 76 -2.92 -4.35 2.86
N TYR A 77 -2.40 -4.55 1.65
CA TYR A 77 -0.98 -4.66 1.37
C TYR A 77 -0.55 -3.49 0.49
N ARG A 78 0.67 -3.00 0.67
CA ARG A 78 1.21 -1.85 -0.08
C ARG A 78 2.58 -2.21 -0.62
N GLY A 79 2.91 -1.71 -1.81
CA GLY A 79 4.28 -1.72 -2.34
C GLY A 79 5.14 -0.62 -1.72
N SER A 80 6.44 -0.88 -1.57
CA SER A 80 7.39 0.12 -1.06
C SER A 80 7.74 1.16 -2.12
N MET A 81 7.35 2.41 -1.90
CA MET A 81 7.80 3.55 -2.71
C MET A 81 9.17 4.09 -2.26
N GLY A 82 9.70 3.57 -1.16
CA GLY A 82 10.91 4.09 -0.51
C GLY A 82 10.64 5.39 0.25
N VAL A 83 11.59 6.32 0.23
CA VAL A 83 11.55 7.57 1.00
C VAL A 83 11.13 8.76 0.12
N SER A 84 11.79 8.93 -1.02
CA SER A 84 11.47 9.98 -1.99
C SER A 84 10.22 9.69 -2.82
N GLY A 85 9.62 8.51 -2.66
CA GLY A 85 8.43 8.07 -3.39
C GLY A 85 8.74 7.39 -4.72
N THR A 86 10.00 7.35 -5.15
CA THR A 86 10.42 6.70 -6.40
C THR A 86 11.75 5.92 -6.29
N ASP A 87 12.28 5.79 -5.07
CA ASP A 87 13.53 5.07 -4.74
C ASP A 87 13.28 3.67 -4.14
N GLY A 88 12.01 3.30 -3.88
CA GLY A 88 11.62 1.93 -3.52
C GLY A 88 11.42 0.99 -4.71
N MET A 89 10.73 -0.12 -4.47
CA MET A 89 10.49 -1.17 -5.46
C MET A 89 9.22 -0.98 -6.28
N MET A 90 8.25 -0.22 -5.78
CA MET A 90 6.95 -0.04 -6.42
C MET A 90 6.47 1.40 -6.27
N TYR A 91 6.15 2.02 -7.40
CA TYR A 91 5.45 3.30 -7.50
C TYR A 91 4.69 3.32 -8.83
N GLU A 92 3.86 4.35 -9.02
CA GLU A 92 3.03 4.49 -10.22
C GLU A 92 3.87 4.40 -11.51
N ASN A 93 3.44 3.53 -12.43
CA ASN A 93 4.09 3.30 -13.73
C ASN A 93 5.59 2.96 -13.66
N SER A 94 6.06 2.47 -12.50
CA SER A 94 7.44 2.02 -12.33
C SER A 94 7.77 0.84 -13.23
N SER A 95 9.04 0.75 -13.64
CA SER A 95 9.61 -0.38 -14.39
C SER A 95 10.78 -1.02 -13.64
N VAL A 96 10.77 -0.90 -12.31
CA VAL A 96 11.81 -1.45 -11.42
C VAL A 96 11.76 -2.97 -11.45
N THR A 97 12.93 -3.58 -11.56
CA THR A 97 13.14 -5.03 -11.56
C THR A 97 14.00 -5.45 -10.38
N GLN A 98 14.00 -6.75 -10.07
CA GLN A 98 14.87 -7.30 -9.03
C GLN A 98 16.37 -7.04 -9.28
N ARG A 99 16.78 -6.80 -10.54
CA ARG A 99 18.18 -6.46 -10.87
C ARG A 99 18.58 -5.05 -10.45
N ASP A 100 17.61 -4.18 -10.23
CA ASP A 100 17.84 -2.78 -9.83
C ASP A 100 18.07 -2.64 -8.31
N VAL A 101 18.20 -3.77 -7.61
CA VAL A 101 18.33 -3.86 -6.15
C VAL A 101 19.79 -4.10 -5.79
N ALA A 102 20.47 -3.03 -5.38
CA ALA A 102 21.91 -3.04 -5.09
C ALA A 102 22.24 -3.27 -3.61
N ASP A 103 21.30 -3.00 -2.70
CA ASP A 103 21.39 -3.23 -1.24
C ASP A 103 21.20 -4.71 -0.84
N GLY A 104 20.74 -5.54 -1.77
CA GLY A 104 20.53 -6.97 -1.64
C GLY A 104 19.06 -7.32 -1.42
N THR A 105 18.56 -8.29 -2.19
CA THR A 105 17.13 -8.65 -2.23
C THR A 105 16.54 -9.10 -0.90
N SER A 106 17.37 -9.57 0.03
CA SER A 106 16.98 -9.97 1.38
C SER A 106 16.98 -8.81 2.39
N ASN A 107 17.31 -7.58 1.97
CA ASN A 107 17.34 -6.39 2.82
C ASN A 107 16.37 -5.29 2.35
N THR A 108 15.85 -5.41 1.13
CA THR A 108 14.91 -4.43 0.57
C THR A 108 13.46 -4.83 0.80
N PHE A 109 12.64 -3.91 1.29
CA PHE A 109 11.21 -4.06 1.35
C PHE A 109 10.58 -4.01 -0.04
N LEU A 110 9.70 -4.97 -0.29
CA LEU A 110 8.90 -5.06 -1.51
C LEU A 110 7.46 -4.70 -1.20
N LEU A 111 6.82 -5.46 -0.30
CA LEU A 111 5.44 -5.26 0.14
C LEU A 111 5.37 -5.20 1.66
N GLY A 112 4.30 -4.64 2.20
CA GLY A 112 4.03 -4.63 3.63
C GLY A 112 2.56 -4.43 3.96
N ASP A 113 2.19 -4.73 5.19
CA ASP A 113 0.85 -4.49 5.69
C ASP A 113 0.51 -3.00 5.68
N SER A 114 -0.78 -2.70 5.52
CA SER A 114 -1.41 -1.40 5.76
C SER A 114 -2.65 -1.59 6.62
N MET A 115 -3.14 -0.51 7.23
CA MET A 115 -4.35 -0.57 8.06
C MET A 115 -5.64 -0.63 7.24
N PHE A 116 -5.65 -0.01 6.06
CA PHE A 116 -6.85 0.15 5.24
C PHE A 116 -6.51 0.44 3.77
N GLY A 117 -7.41 0.08 2.87
CA GLY A 117 -7.28 0.33 1.43
C GLY A 117 -8.14 -0.60 0.60
N PHE A 118 -8.19 -0.36 -0.71
CA PHE A 118 -8.92 -1.19 -1.66
C PHE A 118 -7.97 -1.72 -2.73
N TRP A 119 -8.11 -2.99 -3.10
CA TRP A 119 -7.17 -3.61 -4.04
C TRP A 119 -7.29 -3.01 -5.44
N SER A 120 -8.45 -2.47 -5.81
CA SER A 120 -8.65 -1.85 -7.12
C SER A 120 -8.08 -0.42 -7.19
N ASP A 121 -7.84 0.22 -6.05
CA ASP A 121 -7.53 1.64 -5.96
C ASP A 121 -6.04 1.93 -6.18
N GLY A 122 -5.73 2.88 -7.07
CA GLY A 122 -4.36 3.25 -7.44
C GLY A 122 -3.62 3.92 -6.28
N LEU A 123 -4.30 4.76 -5.49
CA LEU A 123 -3.73 5.34 -4.26
C LEU A 123 -3.47 4.29 -3.18
N SER A 124 -4.10 3.12 -3.34
CA SER A 124 -3.87 1.94 -2.53
C SER A 124 -2.76 1.02 -3.05
N CYS A 125 -2.01 1.40 -4.10
CA CYS A 125 -0.90 0.58 -4.58
C CYS A 125 0.24 0.51 -3.59
N CYS A 126 0.65 1.66 -3.07
CA CYS A 126 2.00 1.81 -2.59
C CYS A 126 2.03 2.87 -1.49
N ALA A 127 3.03 2.77 -0.62
CA ALA A 127 3.26 3.73 0.45
C ALA A 127 4.73 4.11 0.50
N ARG A 128 5.01 5.37 0.84
CA ARG A 128 6.35 5.85 1.17
C ARG A 128 6.55 5.90 2.67
N PHE A 129 7.79 5.72 3.10
CA PHE A 129 8.22 6.08 4.45
C PHE A 129 8.76 7.49 4.42
N SER A 130 8.18 8.41 5.18
CA SER A 130 8.56 9.82 5.12
C SER A 130 8.91 10.34 6.50
N SER A 131 9.90 11.24 6.57
CA SER A 131 10.34 11.88 7.82
C SER A 131 9.28 12.79 8.44
N ASP A 132 8.32 13.27 7.65
CA ASP A 132 7.21 14.12 8.12
C ASP A 132 6.09 13.34 8.84
N ARG A 133 6.18 12.01 8.94
CA ARG A 133 5.10 11.15 9.43
C ARG A 133 5.61 10.05 10.37
N ALA A 134 4.68 9.50 11.14
CA ALA A 134 4.94 8.27 11.86
C ALA A 134 5.34 7.15 10.87
N THR A 135 6.40 6.42 11.23
CA THR A 135 6.99 5.37 10.39
C THR A 135 5.99 4.26 10.06
N PHE A 136 5.16 3.88 11.04
CA PHE A 136 4.09 2.91 10.87
C PHE A 136 2.76 3.43 11.42
N ASP A 137 1.67 2.82 10.94
CA ASP A 137 0.29 3.15 11.28
C ASP A 137 -0.06 4.62 10.98
N SER A 138 0.55 5.21 9.94
CA SER A 138 0.28 6.59 9.55
C SER A 138 -0.91 6.69 8.58
N PHE A 139 -1.70 7.74 8.77
CA PHE A 139 -2.81 8.13 7.92
C PHE A 139 -2.78 9.64 7.73
N TRP A 140 -3.06 10.11 6.51
CA TRP A 140 -3.16 11.53 6.23
C TRP A 140 -4.12 11.81 5.09
N GLU A 141 -4.57 13.07 5.04
CA GLU A 141 -5.49 13.58 4.04
C GLU A 141 -4.79 14.65 3.20
N VAL A 142 -5.08 14.65 1.90
CA VAL A 142 -4.63 15.69 0.97
C VAL A 142 -5.85 16.16 0.19
N THR A 143 -6.05 17.47 0.10
CA THR A 143 -7.04 18.01 -0.83
C THR A 143 -6.46 17.97 -2.23
N ASP A 144 -7.10 17.22 -3.11
CA ASP A 144 -6.76 17.21 -4.53
C ASP A 144 -7.01 18.60 -5.14
N ALA A 145 -5.97 19.16 -5.75
CA ALA A 145 -6.02 20.53 -6.26
C ALA A 145 -7.01 20.67 -7.43
N ASP A 146 -7.20 19.60 -8.20
CA ASP A 146 -8.02 19.62 -9.42
C ASP A 146 -9.51 19.37 -9.12
N SER A 147 -9.82 18.39 -8.28
CA SER A 147 -11.21 18.00 -7.97
C SER A 147 -11.76 18.63 -6.68
N ASN A 148 -10.91 19.27 -5.87
CA ASN A 148 -11.24 19.76 -4.53
C ASN A 148 -11.81 18.66 -3.61
N GLN A 149 -11.44 17.39 -3.88
CA GLN A 149 -11.82 16.23 -3.10
C GLN A 149 -10.76 15.91 -2.06
N ILE A 150 -11.17 15.29 -0.95
CA ILE A 150 -10.22 14.82 0.07
C ILE A 150 -9.74 13.42 -0.31
N LEU A 151 -8.46 13.31 -0.66
CA LEU A 151 -7.76 12.04 -0.86
C LEU A 151 -7.20 11.54 0.46
N ARG A 152 -7.32 10.24 0.67
CA ARG A 152 -6.95 9.58 1.93
C ARG A 152 -5.87 8.56 1.67
N PHE A 153 -4.78 8.68 2.41
CA PHE A 153 -3.62 7.82 2.26
C PHE A 153 -3.34 7.08 3.55
N PHE A 154 -2.91 5.83 3.40
CA PHE A 154 -2.44 4.98 4.47
C PHE A 154 -1.01 4.57 4.18
N GLY A 155 -0.13 4.80 5.16
CA GLY A 155 1.22 4.27 5.16
C GLY A 155 1.25 2.77 5.46
N PHE A 156 2.46 2.25 5.63
CA PHE A 156 2.63 0.91 6.19
C PHE A 156 2.14 0.89 7.64
N GLY A 157 1.53 -0.22 8.05
CA GLY A 157 0.93 -0.36 9.38
C GLY A 157 0.23 -1.70 9.50
N SER A 158 -0.17 -2.08 10.70
CA SER A 158 -0.80 -3.39 10.91
C SER A 158 -1.82 -3.36 12.03
N TRP A 159 -2.76 -4.31 12.00
CA TRP A 159 -3.71 -4.55 13.08
C TRP A 159 -3.10 -5.35 14.24
N HIS A 160 -1.85 -5.80 14.10
CA HIS A 160 -1.07 -6.34 15.21
C HIS A 160 -0.51 -5.21 16.08
N ASP A 161 -0.53 -5.40 17.41
CA ASP A 161 -0.23 -4.34 18.37
C ASP A 161 1.17 -3.72 18.20
N SER A 162 2.19 -4.56 18.01
CA SER A 162 3.60 -4.11 18.07
C SER A 162 4.42 -4.41 16.82
N VAL A 163 3.86 -5.16 15.86
CA VAL A 163 4.61 -5.60 14.68
C VAL A 163 3.88 -5.32 13.38
N VAL A 164 4.65 -5.21 12.31
CA VAL A 164 4.17 -5.14 10.92
C VAL A 164 4.85 -6.24 10.12
N GLN A 165 4.12 -6.91 9.23
CA GLN A 165 4.72 -7.87 8.32
C GLN A 165 5.22 -7.15 7.07
N MET A 166 6.48 -7.40 6.72
CA MET A 166 7.09 -6.88 5.50
C MET A 166 7.64 -8.04 4.67
N ALA A 167 7.23 -8.10 3.40
CA ALA A 167 7.83 -8.97 2.40
C ALA A 167 9.04 -8.27 1.78
N ARG A 168 10.11 -9.03 1.61
CA ARG A 168 11.35 -8.56 1.00
C ARG A 168 11.43 -9.01 -0.46
N VAL A 169 12.34 -8.42 -1.22
CA VAL A 169 12.48 -8.68 -2.67
C VAL A 169 12.85 -10.14 -2.98
N ASP A 170 13.47 -10.86 -2.03
CA ASP A 170 13.75 -12.30 -2.12
C ASP A 170 12.51 -13.20 -1.89
N GLY A 171 11.33 -12.62 -1.62
CA GLY A 171 10.08 -13.33 -1.35
C GLY A 171 9.90 -13.79 0.09
N SER A 172 10.89 -13.55 0.97
CA SER A 172 10.75 -13.86 2.38
C SER A 172 9.95 -12.78 3.13
N VAL A 173 9.23 -13.18 4.17
CA VAL A 173 8.45 -12.29 5.02
C VAL A 173 9.05 -12.27 6.42
N LYS A 174 9.12 -11.08 7.03
CA LYS A 174 9.59 -10.92 8.40
C LYS A 174 8.72 -9.90 9.13
N SER A 175 8.53 -10.14 10.42
CA SER A 175 7.92 -9.18 11.33
C SER A 175 8.94 -8.14 11.78
N TYR A 176 8.55 -6.88 11.73
CA TYR A 176 9.34 -5.75 12.20
C TYR A 176 8.63 -5.04 13.35
N ASP A 177 9.39 -4.60 14.34
CA ASP A 177 8.86 -3.83 15.47
C ASP A 177 8.42 -2.44 14.95
N LYS A 178 7.20 -2.03 15.29
CA LYS A 178 6.68 -0.72 14.87
C LYS A 178 7.43 0.47 15.49
N ASN A 179 8.25 0.24 16.52
CA ASN A 179 9.08 1.24 17.18
C ASN A 179 10.56 1.14 16.79
N MET A 180 10.90 0.35 15.77
CA MET A 180 12.28 0.29 15.27
C MET A 180 12.73 1.67 14.76
N ASP A 181 14.05 1.91 14.81
CA ASP A 181 14.64 3.16 14.34
C ASP A 181 14.22 3.46 12.89
N SER A 182 13.67 4.65 12.67
CA SER A 182 13.19 5.09 11.36
C SER A 182 14.31 5.13 10.32
N ALA A 183 15.55 5.41 10.73
CA ALA A 183 16.71 5.36 9.82
C ALA A 183 16.94 3.95 9.26
N VAL A 184 16.69 2.91 10.07
CA VAL A 184 16.78 1.52 9.61
C VAL A 184 15.63 1.22 8.64
N VAL A 185 14.40 1.66 8.93
CA VAL A 185 13.26 1.47 8.03
C VAL A 185 13.51 2.14 6.68
N TYR A 186 14.04 3.36 6.70
CA TYR A 186 14.35 4.11 5.49
C TYR A 186 15.39 3.36 4.65
N ALA A 187 16.49 2.91 5.27
CA ALA A 187 17.51 2.11 4.59
C ALA A 187 16.98 0.79 4.01
N LEU A 188 16.03 0.13 4.68
CA LEU A 188 15.41 -1.10 4.17
C LEU A 188 14.36 -0.83 3.08
N SER A 189 13.82 0.38 2.99
CA SER A 189 12.74 0.70 2.06
C SER A 189 13.20 1.14 0.68
N THR A 190 14.46 1.56 0.55
CA THR A 190 15.06 2.02 -0.70
C THR A 190 15.87 0.91 -1.36
N ARG A 191 15.94 0.92 -2.70
CA ARG A 191 16.60 -0.15 -3.47
C ARG A 191 18.12 0.01 -3.62
N ASN A 192 18.68 1.18 -3.34
CA ASN A 192 20.11 1.46 -3.57
C ASN A 192 20.96 1.69 -2.30
N GLY A 193 20.36 1.66 -1.10
CA GLY A 193 21.06 1.63 0.20
C GLY A 193 22.02 2.79 0.51
N ASN A 194 22.06 3.83 -0.33
CA ASN A 194 22.95 4.99 -0.24
C ASN A 194 22.20 6.31 -0.48
N GLU A 195 20.87 6.29 -0.52
CA GLU A 195 20.10 7.53 -0.58
C GLU A 195 20.37 8.33 0.70
N ARG A 196 20.76 9.60 0.55
CA ARG A 196 20.71 10.53 1.68
C ARG A 196 19.26 10.56 2.14
N ILE A 197 19.01 10.17 3.39
CA ILE A 197 17.76 10.48 4.09
C ILE A 197 17.74 12.01 4.17
N MET A 198 17.12 12.65 3.19
CA MET A 198 16.84 14.07 3.26
C MET A 198 15.63 14.21 4.17
N GLU A 199 15.79 14.92 5.29
CA GLU A 199 14.63 15.50 5.95
C GLU A 199 14.03 16.47 4.93
N ASP A 200 12.82 16.17 4.45
CA ASP A 200 12.06 17.13 3.64
C ASP A 200 11.85 18.40 4.49
N PRO A 201 12.06 19.61 3.93
CA PRO A 201 12.05 20.87 4.69
C PRO A 201 10.71 21.23 5.33
#